data_AF-A0A8C7L9W0-F1
#
_entry.id   AF-A0A8C7L9W0-F1
#
_cell.length_a   1.000
_cell.length_b   1.000
_cell.length_c   1.000
_cell.angle_alpha   90.00
_cell.angle_beta   90.00
_cell.angle_gamma   90.00
#
_symmetry.space_group_name_H-M   'P 1'
#
loop_
_entity.id
_entity.type
_entity.pdbx_description
1 polymer ?
#
loop_
_entity_poly.entity_id
_entity_poly.type
_entity_poly.pdbx_seq_one_letter_code
_entity_poly.pdbx_strand_id
1 'polypeptide(L)'
;ASILCVSCFTGFPVHNLHLYVTQCHVIAIVLCQQACFASLVSQDYVNGTDQEEIRTGVDQCIQKFLDVARQTECFFLQKRLQLSVQKPDQVVKEDVSELRNELQRKELLVQKHLSKLHHWQQVLEDVSVQHRKPPDLPPPGPLAFLEQASASLPAAPLKQT
;
A
#
# COMPACT_ATOMS: atom_id res chain seq x y z
N ALA A 1 -7.19 -19.91 26.70
CA ALA A 1 -6.82 -19.64 25.29
C ALA A 1 -7.19 -20.78 24.34
N SER A 2 -6.82 -22.03 24.64
CA SER A 2 -6.98 -23.19 23.73
C SER A 2 -8.44 -23.55 23.36
N ILE A 3 -9.41 -23.29 24.23
CA ILE A 3 -10.82 -23.66 24.00
C ILE A 3 -11.53 -22.68 23.05
N LEU A 4 -11.16 -21.40 23.05
CA LEU A 4 -11.71 -20.38 22.15
C LEU A 4 -11.24 -20.58 20.70
N CYS A 5 -10.02 -21.12 20.53
CA CYS A 5 -9.51 -21.44 19.20
C CYS A 5 -10.30 -22.61 18.60
N VAL A 6 -10.55 -23.68 19.36
CA VAL A 6 -11.30 -24.86 18.89
C VAL A 6 -12.78 -24.55 18.60
N SER A 7 -13.41 -23.64 19.34
CA SER A 7 -14.81 -23.25 19.12
C SER A 7 -15.00 -22.35 17.90
N CYS A 8 -13.96 -21.65 17.41
CA CYS A 8 -13.96 -21.01 16.09
C CYS A 8 -13.83 -22.02 14.93
N PHE A 9 -13.44 -23.28 15.18
CA PHE A 9 -13.21 -24.30 14.14
C PHE A 9 -14.46 -25.09 13.75
N THR A 10 -15.50 -25.12 14.58
CA THR A 10 -16.66 -26.02 14.37
C THR A 10 -17.88 -25.36 13.74
N GLY A 11 -17.85 -24.05 13.45
CA GLY A 11 -19.05 -23.29 13.08
C GLY A 11 -19.00 -22.47 11.80
N PHE A 12 -17.85 -22.37 11.12
CA PHE A 12 -17.74 -21.48 9.95
C PHE A 12 -18.06 -22.21 8.63
N PRO A 13 -19.00 -21.69 7.82
CA PRO A 13 -19.27 -22.23 6.50
C PRO A 13 -18.02 -22.12 5.63
N VAL A 14 -17.68 -23.23 4.99
CA VAL A 14 -16.46 -23.49 4.19
C VAL A 14 -16.27 -22.56 2.98
N HIS A 15 -17.14 -21.58 2.79
CA HIS A 15 -17.24 -20.74 1.58
C HIS A 15 -16.15 -19.67 1.45
N ASN A 16 -15.26 -19.51 2.44
CA ASN A 16 -14.14 -18.58 2.37
C ASN A 16 -12.92 -19.15 3.11
N LEU A 17 -12.50 -20.33 2.69
CA LEU A 17 -11.46 -21.11 3.35
C LEU A 17 -10.09 -20.45 3.23
N HIS A 18 -9.80 -19.76 2.12
CA HIS A 18 -8.61 -18.93 1.96
C HIS A 18 -8.57 -17.78 2.98
N LEU A 19 -9.71 -17.10 3.19
CA LEU A 19 -9.86 -16.02 4.18
C LEU A 19 -9.73 -16.56 5.62
N TYR A 20 -10.27 -17.75 5.89
CA TYR A 20 -10.13 -18.41 7.19
C TYR A 20 -8.67 -18.78 7.49
N VAL A 21 -7.94 -19.35 6.52
CA VAL A 21 -6.53 -19.73 6.68
C VAL A 21 -5.62 -18.50 6.81
N THR A 22 -5.87 -17.44 6.05
CA THR A 22 -5.12 -16.18 6.19
C THR A 22 -5.46 -15.46 7.48
N GLN A 23 -6.73 -15.39 7.87
CA GLN A 23 -7.16 -14.76 9.11
C GLN A 23 -6.65 -15.52 10.34
N CYS A 24 -6.66 -16.85 10.33
CA CYS A 24 -6.06 -17.64 11.40
C CYS A 24 -4.52 -17.55 11.43
N HIS A 25 -3.84 -17.48 10.28
CA HIS A 25 -2.39 -17.20 10.25
C HIS A 25 -2.05 -15.84 10.86
N VAL A 26 -2.77 -14.79 10.47
CA VAL A 26 -2.56 -13.43 10.98
C VAL A 26 -2.87 -13.37 12.47
N ILE A 27 -3.96 -13.99 12.92
CA ILE A 27 -4.30 -14.04 14.36
C ILE A 27 -3.24 -14.81 15.14
N ALA A 28 -2.74 -15.95 14.64
CA ALA A 28 -1.70 -16.73 15.31
C ALA A 28 -0.38 -15.96 15.40
N ILE A 29 0.04 -15.29 14.33
CA ILE A 29 1.24 -14.46 14.30
C ILE A 29 1.12 -13.29 15.28
N VAL A 30 -0.02 -12.58 15.28
CA VAL A 30 -0.25 -11.42 16.15
C VAL A 30 -0.31 -11.83 17.62
N LEU A 31 -1.01 -12.93 17.96
CA LEU A 31 -1.07 -13.44 19.34
C LEU A 31 0.31 -13.90 19.83
N CYS A 32 1.10 -14.54 18.97
CA CYS A 32 2.43 -15.01 19.32
C CYS A 32 3.40 -13.83 19.51
N GLN A 33 3.30 -12.80 18.67
CA GLN A 33 4.07 -11.56 18.81
C GLN A 33 3.71 -10.79 20.08
N GLN A 34 2.41 -10.68 20.41
CA GLN A 34 1.93 -10.02 21.63
C GLN A 34 2.49 -10.70 22.90
N ALA A 35 2.53 -12.04 22.93
CA ALA A 35 3.06 -12.81 24.05
C ALA A 35 4.57 -12.59 24.24
N CYS A 36 5.33 -12.53 23.14
CA CYS A 36 6.77 -12.28 23.19
C CYS A 36 7.11 -10.84 23.60
N PHE A 37 6.36 -9.88 23.07
CA PHE A 37 6.51 -8.47 23.41
C PHE A 37 6.18 -8.19 24.88
N ALA A 38 5.16 -8.86 25.44
CA ALA A 38 4.83 -8.74 26.86
C ALA A 38 5.96 -9.20 27.79
N SER A 39 6.70 -10.26 27.43
CA SER A 39 7.89 -10.70 28.17
C SER A 39 9.05 -9.70 28.06
N LEU A 40 9.18 -9.01 26.92
CA LEU A 40 10.27 -8.06 26.66
C LEU A 40 10.09 -6.71 27.38
N VAL A 41 8.84 -6.32 27.70
CA VAL A 41 8.51 -5.00 28.24
C VAL A 41 8.04 -5.06 29.70
N SER A 42 8.11 -6.24 30.34
CA SER A 42 7.82 -6.37 31.77
C SER A 42 8.79 -5.52 32.59
N GLN A 43 8.22 -4.69 33.47
CA GLN A 43 8.91 -3.59 34.16
C GLN A 43 9.75 -4.06 35.37
N ASP A 44 9.76 -5.35 35.67
CA ASP A 44 10.31 -5.90 36.93
C ASP A 44 11.86 -6.08 36.93
N TYR A 45 12.56 -5.80 35.82
CA TYR A 45 13.95 -6.26 35.61
C TYR A 45 15.02 -5.15 35.55
N VAL A 46 14.69 -3.93 35.99
CA VAL A 46 15.57 -2.76 35.83
C VAL A 46 16.53 -2.59 37.01
N ASN A 47 17.39 -3.58 37.30
CA ASN A 47 18.57 -3.38 38.16
C ASN A 47 19.71 -4.30 37.68
N GLY A 48 20.88 -3.73 37.38
CA GLY A 48 21.96 -4.30 36.54
C GLY A 48 22.71 -5.57 37.01
N THR A 49 22.07 -6.47 37.75
CA THR A 49 22.60 -7.81 38.10
C THR A 49 21.85 -8.96 37.40
N ASP A 50 20.76 -8.66 36.69
CA ASP A 50 19.84 -9.65 36.12
C ASP A 50 19.95 -9.81 34.58
N GLN A 51 20.95 -9.17 33.96
CA GLN A 51 21.09 -9.10 32.51
C GLN A 51 21.25 -10.46 31.82
N GLU A 52 21.90 -11.41 32.49
CA GLU A 52 22.10 -12.79 32.03
C GLU A 52 20.77 -13.58 32.04
N GLU A 53 19.95 -13.36 33.07
CA GLU A 53 18.62 -13.97 33.23
C GLU A 53 17.63 -13.39 32.21
N ILE A 54 17.66 -12.06 32.01
CA ILE A 54 16.90 -11.39 30.96
C ILE A 54 17.29 -11.93 29.59
N ARG A 55 18.60 -12.01 29.27
CA ARG A 55 19.08 -12.53 27.98
C ARG A 55 18.59 -13.96 27.76
N THR A 56 18.72 -14.81 28.77
CA THR A 56 18.25 -16.20 28.74
C THR A 56 16.73 -16.29 28.60
N GLY A 57 15.97 -15.43 29.28
CA GLY A 57 14.51 -15.35 29.16
C GLY A 57 14.05 -14.93 27.77
N VAL A 58 14.75 -13.98 27.14
CA VAL A 58 14.51 -13.56 25.75
C VAL A 58 14.80 -14.69 24.78
N ASP A 59 15.95 -15.37 24.90
CA ASP A 59 16.30 -16.50 24.03
C ASP A 59 15.29 -17.65 24.14
N GLN A 60 14.83 -17.95 25.36
CA GLN A 60 13.76 -18.92 25.57
C GLN A 60 12.42 -18.48 24.96
N CYS A 61 12.09 -17.20 25.01
CA CYS A 61 10.86 -16.67 24.41
C CYS A 61 10.92 -16.74 22.88
N ILE A 62 12.07 -16.41 22.29
CA ILE A 62 12.32 -16.53 20.86
C ILE A 62 12.19 -17.99 20.43
N GLN A 63 12.80 -18.92 21.17
CA GLN A 63 12.71 -20.34 20.84
C GLN A 63 11.26 -20.86 20.89
N LYS A 64 10.50 -20.48 21.92
CA LYS A 64 9.07 -20.80 22.03
C LYS A 64 8.26 -20.20 20.87
N PHE A 65 8.56 -18.96 20.48
CA PHE A 65 7.94 -18.33 19.31
C PHE A 65 8.19 -19.15 18.03
N LEU A 66 9.45 -19.51 17.79
CA LEU A 66 9.83 -20.30 16.61
C LEU A 66 9.15 -21.66 16.59
N ASP A 67 9.03 -22.32 17.74
CA ASP A 67 8.34 -23.61 17.83
C ASP A 67 6.83 -23.49 17.58
N VAL A 68 6.18 -22.47 18.14
CA VAL A 68 4.75 -22.18 17.89
C VAL A 68 4.52 -21.78 16.44
N ALA A 69 5.39 -20.95 15.86
CA ALA A 69 5.33 -20.57 14.46
C ALA A 69 5.44 -21.80 13.54
N ARG A 70 6.43 -22.67 13.80
CA ARG A 70 6.60 -23.93 13.06
C ARG A 70 5.40 -24.85 13.20
N GLN A 71 4.88 -25.02 14.42
CA GLN A 71 3.70 -25.86 14.65
C GLN A 71 2.47 -25.33 13.92
N THR A 72 2.30 -24.00 13.92
CA THR A 72 1.21 -23.30 13.22
C THR A 72 1.33 -23.50 11.71
N GLU A 73 2.51 -23.30 11.14
CA GLU A 73 2.79 -23.55 9.72
C GLU A 73 2.49 -25.00 9.36
N CYS A 74 3.02 -25.99 10.10
CA CYS A 74 2.77 -27.40 9.84
C CYS A 74 1.28 -27.75 9.86
N PHE A 75 0.54 -27.23 10.84
CA PHE A 75 -0.90 -27.46 10.94
C PHE A 75 -1.63 -26.95 9.70
N PHE A 76 -1.38 -25.71 9.27
CA PHE A 76 -2.06 -25.14 8.09
C PHE A 76 -1.62 -25.79 6.79
N LEU A 77 -0.34 -26.15 6.65
CA LEU A 77 0.15 -26.91 5.51
C LEU A 77 -0.57 -28.26 5.41
N GLN A 78 -0.73 -28.97 6.52
CA GLN A 78 -1.44 -30.24 6.55
C GLN A 78 -2.92 -30.08 6.22
N LYS A 79 -3.59 -29.04 6.73
CA LYS A 79 -4.98 -28.74 6.37
C LYS A 79 -5.14 -28.39 4.90
N ARG A 80 -4.24 -27.58 4.34
CA ARG A 80 -4.24 -27.22 2.91
C ARG A 80 -4.04 -28.46 2.03
N LEU A 81 -3.09 -29.33 2.38
CA LEU A 81 -2.88 -30.59 1.67
C LEU A 81 -4.09 -31.51 1.77
N GLN A 82 -4.70 -31.63 2.95
CA GLN A 82 -5.91 -32.41 3.13
C GLN A 82 -7.03 -31.92 2.19
N LEU A 83 -7.20 -30.61 2.06
CA LEU A 83 -8.23 -30.00 1.22
C LEU A 83 -7.94 -30.18 -0.27
N SER A 84 -6.68 -30.04 -0.71
CA SER A 84 -6.33 -30.26 -2.11
C SER A 84 -6.59 -31.69 -2.56
N VAL A 85 -6.43 -32.66 -1.66
CA VAL A 85 -6.71 -34.08 -1.93
C VAL A 85 -8.21 -34.40 -1.80
N GLN A 86 -8.90 -33.89 -0.77
CA GLN A 86 -10.29 -34.26 -0.49
C GLN A 86 -11.33 -33.45 -1.28
N LYS A 87 -11.00 -32.22 -1.68
CA LYS A 87 -11.93 -31.28 -2.34
C LYS A 87 -11.25 -30.48 -3.48
N PRO A 88 -10.57 -31.13 -4.43
CA PRO A 88 -9.82 -30.44 -5.49
C PRO A 88 -10.69 -29.47 -6.30
N ASP A 89 -11.92 -29.88 -6.66
CA ASP A 89 -12.82 -29.03 -7.45
C ASP A 89 -13.24 -27.74 -6.72
N GLN A 90 -13.37 -27.81 -5.38
CA GLN A 90 -13.71 -26.65 -4.58
C GLN A 90 -12.55 -25.66 -4.53
N VAL A 91 -11.32 -26.16 -4.35
CA VAL A 91 -10.09 -25.34 -4.37
C VAL A 91 -9.97 -24.62 -5.71
N VAL A 92 -10.12 -25.35 -6.83
CA VAL A 92 -10.05 -24.76 -8.17
C VAL A 92 -11.13 -23.70 -8.39
N LYS A 93 -12.36 -23.93 -7.89
CA LYS A 93 -13.44 -22.93 -7.99
C LYS A 93 -13.14 -21.65 -7.22
N GLU A 94 -12.58 -21.77 -6.02
CA GLU A 94 -12.17 -20.63 -5.21
C GLU A 94 -11.04 -19.85 -5.91
N ASP A 95 -10.01 -20.54 -6.39
CA ASP A 95 -8.91 -19.92 -7.15
C ASP A 95 -9.41 -19.19 -8.40
N VAL A 96 -10.31 -19.81 -9.17
CA VAL A 96 -10.91 -19.18 -10.34
C VAL A 96 -11.71 -17.93 -9.96
N SER A 97 -12.45 -17.97 -8.85
CA SER A 97 -13.19 -16.82 -8.36
C SER A 97 -12.27 -15.68 -7.92
N GLU A 98 -11.18 -15.99 -7.22
CA GLU A 98 -10.19 -15.01 -6.79
C GLU A 98 -9.51 -14.35 -8.00
N LEU A 99 -9.10 -15.16 -8.98
CA LEU A 99 -8.51 -14.67 -10.23
C LEU A 99 -9.47 -13.77 -11.02
N ARG A 100 -10.76 -14.11 -11.07
CA ARG A 100 -11.79 -13.26 -11.71
C ARG A 100 -11.94 -11.91 -11.02
N ASN A 101 -11.97 -11.89 -9.69
CA ASN A 101 -12.06 -10.66 -8.92
C ASN A 101 -10.82 -9.78 -9.12
N GLU A 102 -9.62 -10.38 -9.09
CA GLU A 102 -8.38 -9.65 -9.31
C GLU A 102 -8.27 -9.12 -10.74
N LEU A 103 -8.70 -9.90 -11.74
CA LEU A 103 -8.78 -9.46 -13.13
C LEU A 103 -9.68 -8.22 -13.26
N GLN A 104 -10.90 -8.29 -12.72
CA GLN A 104 -11.86 -7.18 -12.76
C GLN A 104 -11.29 -5.91 -12.10
N ARG A 105 -10.60 -6.07 -10.96
CA ARG A 105 -9.95 -4.95 -10.26
C ARG A 105 -8.84 -4.33 -11.13
N LYS A 106 -8.03 -5.15 -11.80
CA LYS A 106 -6.98 -4.68 -12.72
C LYS A 106 -7.59 -3.98 -13.94
N GLU A 107 -8.66 -4.50 -14.51
CA GLU A 107 -9.38 -3.87 -15.63
C GLU A 107 -9.88 -2.47 -15.27
N LEU A 108 -10.50 -2.31 -14.10
CA LEU A 108 -10.91 -0.99 -13.59
C LEU A 108 -9.72 -0.02 -13.45
N LEU A 109 -8.59 -0.51 -12.95
CA LEU A 109 -7.40 0.30 -12.78
C LEU A 109 -6.82 0.75 -14.13
N VAL A 110 -6.78 -0.16 -15.10
CA VAL A 110 -6.35 0.15 -16.48
C VAL A 110 -7.29 1.18 -17.10
N GLN A 111 -8.60 1.00 -17.01
CA GLN A 111 -9.58 1.96 -17.51
C GLN A 111 -9.38 3.35 -16.90
N LYS A 112 -9.18 3.42 -15.58
CA LYS A 112 -8.88 4.69 -14.89
C LYS A 112 -7.62 5.37 -15.43
N HIS A 113 -6.57 4.60 -15.73
CA HIS A 113 -5.35 5.15 -16.32
C HIS A 113 -5.54 5.59 -17.76
N LEU A 114 -6.27 4.83 -18.58
CA LEU A 114 -6.61 5.21 -19.95
C LEU A 114 -7.42 6.51 -19.99
N SER A 115 -8.39 6.69 -19.10
CA SER A 115 -9.15 7.95 -19.00
C SER A 115 -8.25 9.14 -18.69
N LYS A 116 -7.27 8.97 -17.80
CA LYS A 116 -6.28 10.03 -17.51
C LYS A 116 -5.40 10.34 -18.71
N LEU A 117 -4.93 9.30 -19.43
CA LEU A 117 -4.13 9.50 -20.64
C LEU A 117 -4.91 10.27 -21.71
N HIS A 118 -6.17 9.91 -21.95
CA HIS A 118 -7.03 10.64 -22.88
C HIS A 118 -7.23 12.10 -22.45
N HIS A 119 -7.46 12.35 -21.16
CA HIS A 119 -7.58 13.71 -20.64
C HIS A 119 -6.32 14.54 -20.89
N TRP A 120 -5.13 13.98 -20.63
CA TRP A 120 -3.88 14.68 -20.87
C TRP A 120 -3.58 14.88 -22.37
N GLN A 121 -3.92 13.91 -23.21
CA GLN A 121 -3.83 14.08 -24.67
C GLN A 121 -4.68 15.25 -25.14
N GLN A 122 -5.93 15.34 -24.67
CA GLN A 122 -6.82 16.47 -24.99
C GLN A 122 -6.25 17.82 -24.52
N VAL A 123 -5.71 17.89 -23.30
CA VAL A 123 -5.09 19.12 -22.78
C VAL A 123 -3.89 19.54 -23.64
N LEU A 124 -3.09 18.59 -24.11
CA LEU A 124 -1.96 18.87 -25.01
C LEU A 124 -2.42 19.36 -26.39
N GLU A 125 -3.46 18.75 -26.94
CA GLU A 125 -4.07 19.19 -28.21
C GLU A 125 -4.62 20.62 -28.09
N ASP A 126 -5.38 20.91 -27.03
CA ASP A 126 -5.93 22.23 -26.76
C ASP A 126 -4.82 23.30 -26.68
N VAL A 127 -3.72 23.03 -25.95
CA VAL A 127 -2.57 23.94 -25.87
C VAL A 127 -1.89 24.12 -27.23
N SER A 128 -1.77 23.05 -28.03
CA SER A 128 -1.15 23.11 -29.36
C SER A 128 -1.96 23.93 -30.37
N VAL A 129 -3.30 23.87 -30.30
CA VAL A 129 -4.21 24.65 -31.16
C VAL A 129 -4.19 26.13 -30.78
N GLN A 130 -4.10 26.47 -29.49
CA GLN A 130 -3.96 27.86 -29.05
C GLN A 130 -2.66 28.50 -29.55
N HIS A 131 -1.57 27.74 -29.68
CA HIS A 131 -0.30 28.21 -30.24
C HIS A 131 -0.30 28.35 -31.78
N ARG A 132 -1.35 27.88 -32.46
CA ARG A 132 -1.50 27.91 -33.93
C ARG A 132 -2.30 29.09 -34.46
N LYS A 133 -2.85 29.97 -33.61
CA LYS A 133 -3.45 31.22 -34.09
C LYS A 133 -2.32 32.17 -34.47
N PRO A 134 -2.11 32.48 -35.77
CA PRO A 134 -1.19 33.55 -36.13
C PRO A 134 -1.75 34.84 -35.52
N PRO A 135 -0.92 35.70 -34.90
CA PRO A 135 -1.30 37.09 -34.76
C PRO A 135 -1.52 37.61 -36.18
N ASP A 136 -2.76 37.94 -36.54
CA ASP A 136 -3.13 38.69 -37.75
C ASP A 136 -2.63 40.15 -37.64
N LEU A 137 -1.35 40.37 -37.35
CA LEU A 137 -0.72 41.69 -37.41
C LEU A 137 0.73 41.55 -37.89
N PRO A 138 1.14 42.32 -38.91
CA PRO A 138 2.55 42.40 -39.29
C PRO A 138 3.37 42.93 -38.10
N PRO A 139 4.59 42.43 -37.87
CA PRO A 139 5.43 42.88 -36.77
C PRO A 139 5.63 44.39 -36.84
N PRO A 140 5.49 45.14 -35.72
CA PRO A 140 5.93 46.53 -35.67
C PRO A 140 7.41 46.57 -36.06
N GLY A 141 7.73 47.34 -37.11
CA GLY A 141 9.11 47.52 -37.53
C GLY A 141 9.97 48.06 -36.38
N PRO A 142 11.31 47.83 -36.40
CA PRO A 142 12.22 48.20 -35.31
C PRO A 142 12.14 49.65 -34.80
N LEU A 143 11.57 50.57 -35.59
CA LEU A 143 11.40 51.98 -35.25
C LEU A 143 10.22 52.27 -34.32
N ALA A 144 9.14 51.47 -34.36
CA ALA A 144 7.98 51.68 -33.50
C ALA A 144 8.31 51.43 -32.01
N PHE A 145 9.25 50.52 -31.75
CA PHE A 145 9.73 50.23 -30.39
C PHE A 145 10.55 51.38 -29.79
N LEU A 146 11.34 52.07 -30.61
CA LEU A 146 12.15 53.22 -30.20
C LEU A 146 11.28 54.44 -29.88
N GLU A 147 10.25 54.70 -30.69
CA GLU A 147 9.36 55.84 -30.49
C GLU A 147 8.54 55.68 -29.19
N GLN A 148 8.06 54.47 -28.91
CA GLN A 148 7.29 54.16 -27.71
C GLN A 148 8.13 54.18 -26.42
N ALA A 149 9.43 53.86 -26.51
CA ALA A 149 10.39 54.04 -25.41
C ALA A 149 10.68 55.51 -25.13
N SER A 150 10.67 56.37 -26.15
CA SER A 150 10.91 57.81 -25.98
C SER A 150 9.70 58.54 -25.36
N ALA A 151 8.48 58.09 -25.66
CA ALA A 151 7.24 58.66 -25.16
C ALA A 151 6.92 58.29 -23.69
N SER A 152 7.66 57.35 -23.09
CA SER A 152 7.42 56.83 -21.74
C SER A 152 8.38 57.37 -20.67
N LEU A 153 9.27 58.31 -21.01
CA LEU A 153 10.14 58.97 -20.03
C LEU A 153 9.40 60.13 -19.33
N PRO A 154 9.27 60.13 -18.00
CA PRO A 154 8.72 61.27 -17.26
C PRO A 154 9.67 62.47 -17.30
N ALA A 155 9.12 63.69 -17.38
CA ALA A 155 9.89 64.93 -17.35
C ALA A 155 10.71 65.05 -16.04
N ALA A 156 12.01 65.35 -16.19
CA ALA A 156 12.95 65.46 -15.08
C ALA A 156 12.59 66.64 -14.14
N PRO A 157 12.65 66.48 -12.81
CA PRO A 157 12.48 67.59 -11.88
C PRO A 157 13.72 68.50 -11.88
N LEU A 158 13.55 69.75 -12.30
CA LEU A 158 14.54 70.82 -12.13
C LEU A 158 14.64 71.18 -10.63
N LYS A 159 15.78 70.92 -9.99
CA LYS A 159 16.12 71.53 -8.69
C LYS A 159 16.66 72.94 -8.93
N GLN A 160 15.86 73.95 -8.57
CA GLN A 160 16.36 75.31 -8.37
C GLN A 160 17.27 75.33 -7.13
N THR A 161 18.45 75.92 -7.26
CA THR A 161 19.28 76.40 -6.16
C THR A 161 19.51 77.89 -6.39
#